data_AF-A0ABD6NI54-F1
#
_entry.id   AF-A0ABD6NI54-F1
#
_cell.length_a   1.000
_cell.length_b   1.000
_cell.length_c   1.000
_cell.angle_alpha   90.00
_cell.angle_beta   90.00
_cell.angle_gamma   90.00
#
_symmetry.space_group_name_H-M   'P 1'
#
loop_
_entity.id
_entity.type
_entity.pdbx_description
1 polymer ?
#
loop_
_entity_poly.entity_id
_entity_poly.type
_entity_poly.pdbx_seq_one_letter_code
_entity_poly.pdbx_strand_id
1 'polypeptide(L)'
;MIEFDSSAMAIKGLVMSEVNITSGCSIGHLAKNINFGEITDFSFTKDASFTLGAEGFFISCIIALARSNKLGKIKLHLRRTDLEQHGLRDDNYLSSPSMINICIQDVRIYDKSEIDVTDLLTEMVSNAVNMDYGAFEGGQAYSLYALDPYFIHPPFLNLGNSEPTETDFKCALAPRIQECMFGDTAAARGSLDHITNSMSLYVLLKEIWENTIHHARSTKVSLRYIKVSKVIYNNTQQIQSTEIPEALRRYLSYRLEKEGTKKYLIIDIVDSGTGIYETLKGNLPGLSKTEVVKLAFEKNSTSKIQRQPISRGLGLFSAMECAKKLKGMVIMTTSGTLCVNYDYAEDKFLSDTQVFDMNIPVDNLSTSLSLIIPA
;
A
#
# COMPACT_ATOMS: atom_id res chain seq x y z
N MET A 1 4.08 -18.81 63.16
CA MET A 1 3.32 -19.17 61.96
C MET A 1 2.96 -17.88 61.27
N ILE A 2 3.64 -17.58 60.17
CA ILE A 2 3.34 -16.43 59.31
C ILE A 2 2.68 -17.06 58.08
N GLU A 3 1.37 -16.83 57.93
CA GLU A 3 0.63 -17.21 56.73
C GLU A 3 1.11 -16.34 55.58
N PHE A 4 1.64 -17.00 54.54
CA PHE A 4 1.90 -16.35 53.26
C PHE A 4 0.57 -16.25 52.51
N ASP A 5 0.09 -15.02 52.35
CA ASP A 5 -1.01 -14.67 51.47
C ASP A 5 -0.53 -14.86 50.02
N SER A 6 -1.00 -15.95 49.40
CA SER A 6 -0.78 -16.24 47.99
C SER A 6 -1.61 -15.27 47.16
N SER A 7 -1.09 -14.06 46.98
CA SER A 7 -1.59 -13.13 45.97
C SER A 7 -1.40 -13.80 44.60
N ALA A 8 -2.49 -14.38 44.13
CA ALA A 8 -2.71 -14.71 42.74
C ALA A 8 -2.53 -13.43 41.92
N MET A 9 -1.31 -13.20 41.43
CA MET A 9 -1.08 -12.39 40.25
C MET A 9 -1.79 -13.11 39.10
N ALA A 10 -3.06 -12.78 38.93
CA ALA A 10 -3.73 -12.97 37.67
C ALA A 10 -2.92 -12.17 36.64
N ILE A 11 -2.07 -12.89 35.90
CA ILE A 11 -1.60 -12.46 34.59
C ILE A 11 -2.88 -12.21 33.81
N LYS A 12 -3.31 -10.94 33.74
CA LYS A 12 -4.33 -10.50 32.79
C LYS A 12 -3.86 -11.03 31.45
N GLY A 13 -4.53 -12.07 30.94
CA GLY A 13 -4.24 -12.61 29.63
C GLY A 13 -4.23 -11.43 28.67
N LEU A 14 -3.10 -11.20 28.02
CA LEU A 14 -3.03 -10.33 26.86
C LEU A 14 -4.11 -10.86 25.91
N VAL A 15 -5.17 -10.09 25.72
CA VAL A 15 -6.17 -10.39 24.71
C VAL A 15 -5.43 -10.30 23.38
N MET A 16 -5.21 -11.45 22.76
CA MET A 16 -4.56 -11.55 21.45
C MET A 16 -5.65 -11.55 20.40
N SER A 17 -5.56 -10.65 19.43
CA SER A 17 -6.48 -10.61 18.29
C SER A 17 -5.82 -11.30 17.10
N GLU A 18 -6.36 -12.43 16.65
CA GLU A 18 -5.94 -13.06 15.39
C GLU A 18 -6.77 -12.49 14.23
N VAL A 19 -6.08 -11.95 13.22
CA VAL A 19 -6.69 -11.39 12.01
C VAL A 19 -6.42 -12.34 10.84
N ASN A 20 -7.49 -12.89 10.28
CA ASN A 20 -7.41 -13.78 9.12
C ASN A 20 -7.33 -12.97 7.82
N ILE A 21 -6.30 -13.24 7.01
CA ILE A 21 -6.11 -12.73 5.66
C ILE A 21 -6.62 -13.79 4.68
N THR A 22 -7.84 -13.57 4.21
CA THR A 22 -8.54 -14.46 3.26
C THR A 22 -8.43 -13.96 1.83
N SER A 23 -9.00 -14.69 0.86
CA SER A 23 -9.16 -14.17 -0.49
C SER A 23 -10.02 -12.90 -0.51
N GLY A 24 -9.58 -11.87 -1.24
CA GLY A 24 -10.29 -10.60 -1.34
C GLY A 24 -10.36 -9.83 -0.02
N CYS A 25 -9.31 -9.89 0.81
CA CYS A 25 -9.22 -9.12 2.04
C CYS A 25 -9.28 -7.62 1.75
N SER A 26 -10.23 -6.92 2.39
CA SER A 26 -10.56 -5.52 2.10
C SER A 26 -9.97 -4.54 3.12
N ILE A 27 -9.93 -3.25 2.78
CA ILE A 27 -9.61 -2.17 3.74
C ILE A 27 -10.60 -2.19 4.91
N GLY A 28 -11.89 -2.43 4.64
CA GLY A 28 -12.94 -2.46 5.65
C GLY A 28 -12.75 -3.60 6.66
N HIS A 29 -12.40 -4.80 6.18
CA HIS A 29 -12.07 -5.95 7.02
C HIS A 29 -10.83 -5.67 7.86
N LEU A 30 -9.75 -5.16 7.27
CA LEU A 30 -8.52 -4.84 7.98
C LEU A 30 -8.76 -3.78 9.07
N ALA A 31 -9.44 -2.68 8.74
CA ALA A 31 -9.73 -1.60 9.67
C ALA A 31 -10.62 -2.04 10.84
N LYS A 32 -11.55 -2.97 10.60
CA LYS A 32 -12.46 -3.49 11.63
C LYS A 32 -11.78 -4.47 12.59
N ASN A 33 -10.82 -5.26 12.11
CA ASN A 33 -10.29 -6.40 12.86
C ASN A 33 -8.89 -6.14 13.47
N ILE A 34 -8.15 -5.15 13.00
CA ILE A 34 -6.82 -4.81 13.56
C ILE A 34 -6.99 -3.88 14.76
N ASN A 35 -6.52 -4.33 15.94
CA ASN A 35 -6.48 -3.53 17.15
C ASN A 35 -5.04 -3.13 17.51
N PHE A 36 -4.71 -1.85 17.28
CA PHE A 36 -3.37 -1.32 17.58
C PHE A 36 -3.07 -1.16 19.09
N GLY A 37 -4.05 -1.36 19.98
CA GLY A 37 -3.84 -1.38 21.43
C GLY A 37 -3.35 -2.75 21.95
N GLU A 38 -3.56 -3.82 21.18
CA GLU A 38 -3.37 -5.21 21.57
C GLU A 38 -2.34 -5.92 20.69
N ILE A 39 -1.82 -7.05 21.16
CA ILE A 39 -0.96 -7.88 20.31
C ILE A 39 -1.84 -8.51 19.22
N THR A 40 -1.47 -8.26 17.97
CA THR A 40 -2.18 -8.73 16.79
C THR A 40 -1.37 -9.81 16.09
N ASP A 41 -1.98 -10.98 15.92
CA ASP A 41 -1.48 -12.08 15.09
C ASP A 41 -2.15 -12.03 13.72
N PHE A 42 -1.46 -12.48 12.68
CA PHE A 42 -2.04 -12.60 11.34
C PHE A 42 -1.97 -14.05 10.83
N SER A 43 -3.08 -14.55 10.29
CA SER A 43 -3.13 -15.88 9.67
C SER A 43 -3.55 -15.79 8.21
N PHE A 44 -2.74 -16.34 7.30
CA PHE A 44 -3.00 -16.34 5.87
C PHE A 44 -3.67 -17.64 5.42
N THR A 45 -4.73 -17.54 4.63
CA THR A 45 -5.35 -18.71 3.96
C THR A 45 -4.60 -19.07 2.68
N LYS A 46 -4.95 -20.22 2.08
CA LYS A 46 -4.32 -20.72 0.83
C LYS A 46 -4.46 -19.76 -0.35
N ASP A 47 -5.59 -19.08 -0.41
CA ASP A 47 -6.03 -18.20 -1.48
C ASP A 47 -6.01 -16.73 -1.07
N ALA A 48 -5.24 -16.40 -0.02
CA ALA A 48 -5.13 -15.05 0.52
C ALA A 48 -4.76 -14.06 -0.58
N SER A 49 -5.55 -12.99 -0.68
CA SER A 49 -5.37 -11.92 -1.66
C SER A 49 -6.01 -10.64 -1.14
N PHE A 50 -5.70 -9.51 -1.75
CA PHE A 50 -6.21 -8.21 -1.33
C PHE A 50 -7.13 -7.62 -2.40
N THR A 51 -8.19 -6.91 -1.98
CA THR A 51 -8.95 -6.05 -2.90
C THR A 51 -8.12 -4.82 -3.28
N LEU A 52 -8.59 -4.07 -4.27
CA LEU A 52 -7.97 -2.81 -4.71
C LEU A 52 -7.69 -1.87 -3.52
N GLY A 53 -6.41 -1.50 -3.36
CA GLY A 53 -5.91 -0.61 -2.31
C GLY A 53 -5.72 -1.24 -0.91
N ALA A 54 -6.11 -2.50 -0.69
CA ALA A 54 -6.03 -3.12 0.63
C ALA A 54 -4.62 -3.61 1.00
N GLU A 55 -3.81 -4.05 0.03
CA GLU A 55 -2.45 -4.54 0.29
C GLU A 55 -1.55 -3.44 0.88
N GLY A 56 -1.57 -2.23 0.30
CA GLY A 56 -0.77 -1.12 0.81
C GLY A 56 -1.22 -0.65 2.19
N PHE A 57 -2.52 -0.73 2.47
CA PHE A 57 -3.07 -0.45 3.80
C PHE A 57 -2.64 -1.52 4.83
N PHE A 58 -2.67 -2.80 4.44
CA PHE A 58 -2.17 -3.90 5.27
C PHE A 58 -0.70 -3.71 5.66
N ILE A 59 0.16 -3.38 4.68
CA ILE A 59 1.57 -3.07 4.92
C ILE A 59 1.73 -1.91 5.91
N SER A 60 0.94 -0.85 5.75
CA SER A 60 0.94 0.29 6.68
C SER A 60 0.58 -0.15 8.11
N CYS A 61 -0.37 -1.08 8.27
CA CYS A 61 -0.75 -1.64 9.55
C CYS A 61 0.36 -2.51 10.17
N ILE A 62 0.98 -3.39 9.38
CA ILE A 62 2.11 -4.22 9.81
C ILE A 62 3.26 -3.35 10.35
N ILE A 63 3.63 -2.31 9.61
CA ILE A 63 4.67 -1.36 10.03
C ILE A 63 4.29 -0.69 11.36
N ALA A 64 3.07 -0.19 11.51
CA ALA A 64 2.64 0.48 12.74
C ALA A 64 2.58 -0.47 13.95
N LEU A 65 2.11 -1.70 13.76
CA LEU A 65 2.11 -2.74 14.81
C LEU A 65 3.54 -3.13 15.22
N ALA A 66 4.44 -3.34 14.25
CA ALA A 66 5.84 -3.63 14.53
C ALA A 66 6.51 -2.48 15.30
N ARG A 67 6.28 -1.24 14.87
CA ARG A 67 6.83 -0.04 15.52
C ARG A 67 6.40 0.13 16.98
N SER A 68 5.23 -0.41 17.35
CA SER A 68 4.64 -0.34 18.68
C SER A 68 4.82 -1.62 19.50
N ASN A 69 5.57 -2.61 18.98
CA ASN A 69 5.73 -3.95 19.59
C ASN A 69 4.39 -4.65 19.84
N LYS A 70 3.45 -4.46 18.91
CA LYS A 70 2.10 -5.04 18.92
C LYS A 70 1.88 -6.04 17.79
N LEU A 71 2.87 -6.22 16.93
CA LEU A 71 2.89 -7.33 15.98
C LEU A 71 3.30 -8.61 16.73
N GLY A 72 2.40 -9.59 16.82
CA GLY A 72 2.62 -10.84 17.52
C GLY A 72 3.34 -11.87 16.65
N LYS A 73 2.58 -12.73 15.97
CA LYS A 73 3.13 -13.71 14.99
C LYS A 73 2.39 -13.69 13.65
N ILE A 74 3.08 -14.21 12.63
CA ILE A 74 2.52 -14.48 11.31
C ILE A 74 2.35 -15.99 11.15
N LYS A 75 1.19 -16.45 10.70
CA LYS A 75 0.89 -17.85 10.43
C LYS A 75 0.57 -18.06 8.95
N LEU A 76 1.27 -19.00 8.33
CA LEU A 76 1.08 -19.37 6.92
C LEU A 76 0.13 -20.57 6.78
N HIS A 77 -0.51 -20.67 5.61
CA HIS A 77 -1.31 -21.86 5.27
C HIS A 77 -0.46 -23.08 4.87
N LEU A 78 0.81 -22.87 4.52
CA LEU A 78 1.73 -23.90 4.03
C LEU A 78 2.42 -24.59 5.20
N ARG A 79 2.84 -25.83 4.98
CA ARG A 79 3.78 -26.51 5.88
C ARG A 79 5.21 -26.18 5.48
N ARG A 80 6.14 -26.29 6.44
CA ARG A 80 7.58 -26.22 6.19
C ARG A 80 8.02 -27.12 5.03
N THR A 81 7.52 -28.37 5.01
CA THR A 81 7.83 -29.34 3.95
C THR A 81 7.40 -28.87 2.57
N ASP A 82 6.29 -28.13 2.48
CA ASP A 82 5.80 -27.62 1.20
C ASP A 82 6.69 -26.49 0.70
N LEU A 83 7.16 -25.62 1.61
CA LEU A 83 8.12 -24.56 1.30
C LEU A 83 9.45 -25.12 0.79
N GLU A 84 10.01 -26.11 1.51
CA GLU A 84 11.27 -26.75 1.14
C GLU A 84 11.19 -27.50 -0.21
N GLN A 85 10.05 -28.12 -0.51
CA GLN A 85 9.87 -28.89 -1.75
C GLN A 85 9.55 -28.04 -2.98
N HIS A 86 8.82 -26.94 -2.79
CA HIS A 86 8.24 -26.20 -3.92
C HIS A 86 8.72 -24.77 -4.06
N GLY A 87 9.48 -24.25 -3.10
CA GLY A 87 9.94 -22.87 -3.14
C GLY A 87 8.83 -21.84 -2.96
N LEU A 88 9.15 -20.59 -3.27
CA LEU A 88 8.16 -19.53 -3.45
C LEU A 88 7.55 -19.69 -4.85
N ARG A 89 6.23 -19.83 -4.93
CA ARG A 89 5.52 -19.85 -6.23
C ARG A 89 5.14 -18.42 -6.63
N ASP A 90 5.28 -18.10 -7.91
CA ASP A 90 5.02 -16.76 -8.46
C ASP A 90 3.54 -16.32 -8.34
N ASP A 91 2.62 -17.26 -8.14
CA ASP A 91 1.17 -17.04 -8.04
C ASP A 91 0.64 -16.96 -6.59
N ASN A 92 1.54 -16.89 -5.60
CA ASN A 92 1.19 -16.95 -4.19
C ASN A 92 1.42 -15.59 -3.49
N TYR A 93 0.68 -15.29 -2.41
CA TYR A 93 0.89 -14.10 -1.58
C TYR A 93 2.28 -14.04 -0.95
N LEU A 94 3.00 -15.17 -0.90
CA LEU A 94 4.40 -15.22 -0.47
C LEU A 94 5.34 -14.39 -1.36
N SER A 95 4.94 -14.16 -2.61
CA SER A 95 5.65 -13.40 -3.62
C SER A 95 5.02 -12.00 -3.78
N SER A 96 4.76 -11.33 -2.66
CA SER A 96 4.11 -10.02 -2.65
C SER A 96 4.93 -8.99 -1.86
N PRO A 97 4.80 -7.69 -2.15
CA PRO A 97 5.38 -6.64 -1.31
C PRO A 97 5.02 -6.77 0.17
N SER A 98 3.83 -7.31 0.48
CA SER A 98 3.41 -7.55 1.86
C SER A 98 4.26 -8.63 2.55
N MET A 99 4.65 -9.70 1.84
CA MET A 99 5.51 -10.74 2.41
C MET A 99 6.96 -10.26 2.56
N ILE A 100 7.47 -9.51 1.58
CA ILE A 100 8.78 -8.85 1.70
C ILE A 100 8.78 -7.96 2.94
N ASN A 101 7.73 -7.15 3.14
CA ASN A 101 7.60 -6.30 4.31
C ASN A 101 7.55 -7.09 5.63
N ILE A 102 6.87 -8.24 5.66
CA ILE A 102 6.84 -9.14 6.82
C ILE A 102 8.24 -9.67 7.14
N CYS A 103 8.99 -10.15 6.14
CA CYS A 103 10.30 -10.79 6.34
C CYS A 103 11.38 -9.82 6.84
N ILE A 104 11.21 -8.51 6.60
CA ILE A 104 12.10 -7.47 7.13
C ILE A 104 11.68 -6.96 8.52
N GLN A 105 10.47 -7.31 9.00
CA GLN A 105 10.08 -7.00 10.38
C GLN A 105 10.68 -8.05 11.32
N ASP A 106 11.00 -7.63 12.55
CA ASP A 106 11.35 -8.54 13.63
C ASP A 106 10.08 -9.25 14.16
N VAL A 107 9.60 -10.26 13.42
CA VAL A 107 8.40 -11.03 13.73
C VAL A 107 8.60 -12.51 13.46
N ARG A 108 8.05 -13.36 14.34
CA ARG A 108 8.08 -14.82 14.16
C ARG A 108 7.04 -15.28 13.14
N ILE A 109 7.47 -16.14 12.22
CA ILE A 109 6.64 -16.71 11.17
C ILE A 109 6.52 -18.22 11.39
N TYR A 110 5.28 -18.68 11.48
CA TYR A 110 4.94 -20.09 11.72
C TYR A 110 4.22 -20.68 10.52
N ASP A 111 4.49 -21.95 10.25
CA ASP A 111 3.77 -22.74 9.26
C ASP A 111 2.39 -23.18 9.80
N LYS A 112 1.62 -23.90 8.97
CA LYS A 112 0.29 -24.41 9.36
C LYS A 112 0.31 -25.37 10.56
N SER A 113 1.46 -25.97 10.85
CA SER A 113 1.68 -26.93 11.94
C SER A 113 2.27 -26.25 13.19
N GLU A 114 2.31 -24.91 13.24
CA GLU A 114 2.95 -24.11 14.30
C GLU A 114 4.47 -24.35 14.43
N ILE A 115 5.12 -24.78 13.35
CA ILE A 115 6.58 -24.87 13.29
C ILE A 115 7.12 -23.49 12.90
N ASP A 116 8.12 -22.99 13.64
CA ASP A 116 8.83 -21.77 13.29
C ASP A 116 9.60 -21.98 11.98
N VAL A 117 9.27 -21.16 10.98
CA VAL A 117 9.86 -21.16 9.64
C VAL A 117 10.44 -19.80 9.29
N THR A 118 10.66 -18.93 10.28
CA THR A 118 11.13 -17.55 10.09
C THR A 118 12.41 -17.53 9.26
N ASP A 119 13.47 -18.21 9.71
CA ASP A 119 14.77 -18.20 9.02
C ASP A 119 14.68 -18.80 7.61
N LEU A 120 13.93 -19.90 7.47
CA LEU A 120 13.72 -20.55 6.18
C LEU A 120 13.04 -19.61 5.19
N LEU A 121 11.94 -18.97 5.59
CA LEU A 121 11.19 -18.09 4.70
C LEU A 121 12.01 -16.84 4.36
N THR A 122 12.68 -16.24 5.35
CA THR A 122 13.54 -15.07 5.14
C THR A 122 14.69 -15.39 4.19
N GLU A 123 15.32 -16.56 4.32
CA GLU A 123 16.36 -17.03 3.39
C GLU A 123 15.79 -17.24 1.99
N MET A 124 14.64 -17.91 1.86
CA MET A 124 13.99 -18.15 0.56
C MET A 124 13.62 -16.84 -0.14
N VAL A 125 13.05 -15.88 0.60
CA VAL A 125 12.72 -14.54 0.08
C VAL A 125 13.99 -13.80 -0.30
N SER A 126 15.04 -13.81 0.54
CA SER A 126 16.33 -13.19 0.25
C SER A 126 17.04 -13.77 -0.98
N ASN A 127 16.88 -15.07 -1.22
CA ASN A 127 17.44 -15.74 -2.39
C ASN A 127 16.66 -15.42 -3.67
N ALA A 128 15.34 -15.23 -3.55
CA ALA A 128 14.49 -14.87 -4.68
C ALA A 128 14.60 -13.39 -5.04
N VAL A 129 14.77 -12.52 -4.03
CA VAL A 129 14.76 -11.08 -4.19
C VAL A 129 15.81 -10.43 -3.30
N ASN A 130 16.49 -9.39 -3.79
CA ASN A 130 17.36 -8.59 -2.92
C ASN A 130 16.48 -7.80 -1.94
N MET A 131 16.45 -8.22 -0.67
CA MET A 131 15.56 -7.63 0.33
C MET A 131 15.80 -6.13 0.57
N ASP A 132 17.00 -5.64 0.28
CA ASP A 132 17.35 -4.23 0.47
C ASP A 132 16.72 -3.33 -0.60
N TYR A 133 16.61 -3.83 -1.82
CA TYR A 133 16.04 -3.13 -2.96
C TYR A 133 15.90 -4.04 -4.17
N GLY A 134 14.96 -3.73 -5.04
CA GLY A 134 14.90 -4.42 -6.31
C GLY A 134 13.65 -4.15 -7.11
N ALA A 135 13.55 -4.92 -8.19
CA ALA A 135 12.32 -5.16 -8.89
C ALA A 135 11.89 -6.60 -8.61
N PHE A 136 10.61 -6.81 -8.38
CA PHE A 136 10.01 -8.13 -8.27
C PHE A 136 8.92 -8.29 -9.32
N GLU A 137 9.04 -9.35 -10.12
CA GLU A 137 8.05 -9.76 -11.12
C GLU A 137 7.34 -11.01 -10.61
N GLY A 138 6.01 -10.93 -10.48
CA GLY A 138 5.19 -12.04 -10.03
C GLY A 138 3.84 -12.04 -10.74
N GLY A 139 3.56 -13.09 -11.51
CA GLY A 139 2.32 -13.20 -12.28
C GLY A 139 2.09 -12.03 -13.25
N GLN A 140 1.07 -11.21 -12.99
CA GLN A 140 0.70 -10.02 -13.79
C GLN A 140 1.02 -8.70 -13.07
N ALA A 141 1.99 -8.71 -12.15
CA ALA A 141 2.41 -7.55 -11.40
C ALA A 141 3.92 -7.33 -11.47
N TYR A 142 4.30 -6.06 -11.52
CA TYR A 142 5.67 -5.59 -11.45
C TYR A 142 5.80 -4.66 -10.25
N SER A 143 6.67 -4.98 -9.30
CA SER A 143 6.90 -4.18 -8.10
C SER A 143 8.31 -3.63 -8.07
N LEU A 144 8.46 -2.36 -7.76
CA LEU A 144 9.72 -1.69 -7.46
C LEU A 144 9.75 -1.38 -5.98
N TYR A 145 10.83 -1.70 -5.29
CA TYR A 145 10.92 -1.44 -3.86
C TYR A 145 12.34 -1.10 -3.41
N ALA A 146 12.41 -0.46 -2.24
CA ALA A 146 13.65 -0.17 -1.54
C ALA A 146 13.41 -0.13 -0.03
N LEU A 147 14.43 -0.48 0.75
CA LEU A 147 14.44 -0.29 2.19
C LEU A 147 14.96 1.09 2.56
N ASP A 148 14.20 1.75 3.41
CA ASP A 148 14.65 2.93 4.14
C ASP A 148 15.37 2.52 5.43
N PRO A 149 16.44 3.24 5.84
CA PRO A 149 17.03 4.44 5.22
C PRO A 149 18.14 4.14 4.18
N TYR A 150 18.31 2.89 3.75
CA TYR A 150 19.54 2.42 3.10
C TYR A 150 19.72 2.91 1.65
N PHE A 151 18.65 3.19 0.92
CA PHE A 151 18.73 3.58 -0.49
C PHE A 151 18.03 4.92 -0.76
N ILE A 152 18.74 5.86 -1.40
CA ILE A 152 18.16 7.16 -1.79
C ILE A 152 17.32 6.99 -3.06
N HIS A 153 17.84 6.35 -4.11
CA HIS A 153 17.13 6.18 -5.37
C HIS A 153 16.80 4.72 -5.67
N PRO A 154 15.82 4.43 -6.55
CA PRO A 154 15.55 3.07 -6.98
C PRO A 154 16.76 2.51 -7.74
N PRO A 155 17.37 1.40 -7.32
CA PRO A 155 18.63 0.98 -7.93
C PRO A 155 18.52 0.48 -9.38
N PHE A 156 17.32 0.14 -9.85
CA PHE A 156 17.08 -0.22 -11.25
C PHE A 156 17.27 0.96 -12.23
N LEU A 157 17.20 2.21 -11.76
CA LEU A 157 17.52 3.37 -12.59
C LEU A 157 19.04 3.50 -12.81
N ASN A 158 19.85 2.83 -11.98
CA ASN A 158 21.32 2.81 -12.05
C ASN A 158 21.95 4.21 -12.20
N LEU A 159 21.43 5.19 -11.47
CA LEU A 159 21.84 6.60 -11.58
C LEU A 159 22.97 6.99 -10.62
N GLY A 160 23.45 6.04 -9.81
CA GLY A 160 24.37 6.31 -8.70
C GLY A 160 23.75 7.29 -7.71
N ASN A 161 24.34 8.48 -7.60
CA ASN A 161 23.89 9.56 -6.72
C ASN A 161 23.09 10.66 -7.45
N SER A 162 22.82 10.50 -8.75
CA SER A 162 22.06 11.48 -9.51
C SER A 162 20.56 11.34 -9.22
N GLU A 163 19.87 12.48 -9.11
CA GLU A 163 18.41 12.48 -8.93
C GLU A 163 17.71 11.95 -10.19
N PRO A 164 16.73 11.04 -10.05
CA PRO A 164 16.00 10.48 -11.17
C PRO A 164 15.07 11.50 -11.81
N THR A 165 15.07 11.55 -13.14
CA THR A 165 14.13 12.35 -13.93
C THR A 165 12.85 11.57 -14.22
N GLU A 166 11.79 12.27 -14.61
CA GLU A 166 10.54 11.64 -15.07
C GLU A 166 10.77 10.77 -16.31
N THR A 167 11.78 11.10 -17.12
CA THR A 167 12.16 10.31 -18.29
C THR A 167 12.79 8.98 -17.87
N ASP A 168 13.56 8.96 -16.79
CA ASP A 168 14.15 7.72 -16.26
C ASP A 168 13.07 6.77 -15.77
N PHE A 169 12.09 7.29 -15.01
CA PHE A 169 10.89 6.53 -14.63
C PHE A 169 10.10 6.05 -15.85
N LYS A 170 9.94 6.89 -16.89
CA LYS A 170 9.27 6.49 -18.13
C LYS A 170 9.98 5.34 -18.83
N CYS A 171 11.28 5.48 -19.07
CA CYS A 171 12.08 4.47 -19.77
C CYS A 171 12.03 3.11 -19.07
N ALA A 172 12.03 3.12 -17.73
CA ALA A 172 12.00 1.88 -16.97
C ALA A 172 10.60 1.27 -16.83
N LEU A 173 9.55 2.08 -16.59
CA LEU A 173 8.22 1.57 -16.25
C LEU A 173 7.27 1.45 -17.45
N ALA A 174 7.43 2.25 -18.51
CA ALA A 174 6.54 2.18 -19.66
C ALA A 174 6.51 0.77 -20.29
N PRO A 175 7.65 0.08 -20.53
CA PRO A 175 7.64 -1.28 -21.06
C PRO A 175 6.93 -2.26 -20.13
N ARG A 176 7.16 -2.15 -18.82
CA ARG A 176 6.57 -3.03 -17.80
C ARG A 176 5.06 -2.86 -17.66
N ILE A 177 4.57 -1.62 -17.76
CA ILE A 177 3.13 -1.34 -17.81
C ILE A 177 2.50 -2.01 -19.04
N GLN A 178 3.14 -1.93 -20.21
CA GLN A 178 2.63 -2.58 -21.43
C GLN A 178 2.59 -4.11 -21.28
N GLU A 179 3.69 -4.71 -20.80
CA GLU A 179 3.81 -6.15 -20.54
C GLU A 179 2.73 -6.63 -19.55
N CYS A 180 2.57 -5.96 -18.41
CA CYS A 180 1.56 -6.32 -17.40
C CYS A 180 0.14 -6.34 -17.98
N MET A 181 -0.18 -5.41 -18.88
CA MET A 181 -1.54 -5.24 -19.35
C MET A 181 -1.94 -6.22 -20.45
N PHE A 182 -1.02 -6.57 -21.35
CA PHE A 182 -1.34 -7.37 -22.56
C PHE A 182 -0.51 -8.64 -22.75
N GLY A 183 0.54 -8.85 -21.97
CA GLY A 183 1.61 -9.77 -22.37
C GLY A 183 2.33 -9.29 -23.63
N ASP A 184 3.04 -10.18 -24.31
CA ASP A 184 4.00 -9.81 -25.38
C ASP A 184 3.40 -9.53 -26.77
N THR A 185 2.08 -9.53 -26.95
CA THR A 185 1.51 -9.41 -28.30
C THR A 185 1.44 -7.96 -28.82
N ALA A 186 2.05 -7.71 -29.99
CA ALA A 186 2.16 -6.38 -30.61
C ALA A 186 0.81 -5.71 -30.94
N ALA A 187 -0.24 -6.47 -31.25
CA ALA A 187 -1.56 -5.95 -31.62
C ALA A 187 -2.30 -5.26 -30.46
N ALA A 188 -1.87 -5.49 -29.22
CA ALA A 188 -2.50 -4.93 -28.04
C ALA A 188 -1.79 -3.67 -27.50
N ARG A 189 -0.55 -3.39 -27.92
CA ARG A 189 0.28 -2.31 -27.35
C ARG A 189 -0.28 -0.89 -27.58
N GLY A 190 -0.98 -0.66 -28.69
CA GLY A 190 -1.45 0.68 -29.07
C GLY A 190 -2.61 1.24 -28.22
N SER A 191 -3.36 0.42 -27.49
CA SER A 191 -4.50 0.92 -26.68
C SER A 191 -4.08 1.60 -25.38
N LEU A 192 -2.85 1.36 -24.90
CA LEU A 192 -2.30 1.99 -23.69
C LEU A 192 -1.40 3.20 -23.97
N ASP A 193 -1.23 3.61 -25.23
CA ASP A 193 -0.32 4.70 -25.58
C ASP A 193 -0.65 5.99 -24.83
N HIS A 194 -1.93 6.23 -24.55
CA HIS A 194 -2.38 7.37 -23.76
C HIS A 194 -1.93 7.33 -22.29
N ILE A 195 -1.70 6.13 -21.74
CA ILE A 195 -1.20 5.92 -20.37
C ILE A 195 0.32 5.95 -20.35
N THR A 196 0.97 5.14 -21.19
CA THR A 196 2.43 4.96 -21.18
C THR A 196 3.18 6.18 -21.72
N ASN A 197 2.52 7.05 -22.49
CA ASN A 197 3.08 8.34 -22.91
C ASN A 197 2.64 9.53 -22.05
N SER A 198 1.80 9.32 -21.03
CA SER A 198 1.40 10.41 -20.14
C SER A 198 2.55 10.78 -19.20
N MET A 199 3.20 11.92 -19.44
CA MET A 199 4.24 12.42 -18.53
C MET A 199 3.72 12.69 -17.12
N SER A 200 2.43 12.98 -16.96
CA SER A 200 1.83 13.15 -15.62
C SER A 200 1.86 11.89 -14.78
N LEU A 201 1.93 10.70 -15.39
CA LEU A 201 2.19 9.46 -14.66
C LEU A 201 3.61 9.45 -14.08
N TYR A 202 4.62 9.75 -14.89
CA TYR A 202 6.00 9.65 -14.43
C TYR A 202 6.41 10.79 -13.50
N VAL A 203 5.83 11.99 -13.67
CA VAL A 203 5.89 13.07 -12.66
C VAL A 203 5.34 12.57 -11.33
N LEU A 204 4.16 11.93 -11.32
CA LEU A 204 3.58 11.36 -10.10
C LEU A 204 4.52 10.33 -9.44
N LEU A 205 5.04 9.38 -10.22
CA LEU A 205 5.86 8.29 -9.68
C LEU A 205 7.17 8.82 -9.10
N LYS A 206 7.81 9.77 -9.78
CA LYS A 206 8.99 10.48 -9.27
C LYS A 206 8.64 11.23 -7.98
N GLU A 207 7.60 12.06 -7.99
CA GLU A 207 7.23 12.89 -6.84
C GLU A 207 6.87 12.06 -5.61
N ILE A 208 6.13 10.96 -5.76
CA ILE A 208 5.84 10.10 -4.60
C ILE A 208 7.12 9.41 -4.13
N TRP A 209 7.95 8.90 -5.04
CA TRP A 209 9.23 8.32 -4.67
C TRP A 209 10.11 9.32 -3.91
N GLU A 210 10.23 10.57 -4.37
CA GLU A 210 11.00 11.61 -3.68
C GLU A 210 10.39 11.99 -2.34
N ASN A 211 9.06 12.06 -2.23
CA ASN A 211 8.40 12.32 -0.96
C ASN A 211 8.69 11.18 0.04
N THR A 212 8.74 9.93 -0.42
CA THR A 212 9.15 8.82 0.47
C THR A 212 10.57 9.03 1.00
N ILE A 213 11.54 9.47 0.18
CA ILE A 213 12.92 9.76 0.63
C ILE A 213 12.96 10.87 1.69
N HIS A 214 12.25 11.97 1.45
CA HIS A 214 12.28 13.13 2.35
C HIS A 214 11.64 12.85 3.71
N HIS A 215 10.63 11.98 3.76
CA HIS A 215 9.94 11.57 4.98
C HIS A 215 10.56 10.30 5.62
N ALA A 216 11.43 9.58 4.91
CA ALA A 216 12.19 8.41 5.36
C ALA A 216 13.36 8.69 6.31
N ARG A 217 13.49 9.89 6.89
CA ARG A 217 14.44 10.17 7.99
C ARG A 217 14.14 9.38 9.29
N SER A 218 13.16 8.49 9.25
CA SER A 218 12.91 7.48 10.27
C SER A 218 14.11 6.54 10.41
N THR A 219 14.59 6.34 11.62
CA THR A 219 15.65 5.35 11.95
C THR A 219 15.16 3.90 11.91
N LYS A 220 13.85 3.68 11.71
CA LYS A 220 13.23 2.35 11.67
C LYS A 220 13.12 1.85 10.23
N VAL A 221 13.58 0.61 10.01
CA VAL A 221 13.53 -0.08 8.72
C VAL A 221 12.10 -0.18 8.21
N SER A 222 11.91 0.12 6.93
CA SER A 222 10.61 0.00 6.27
C SER A 222 10.75 -0.18 4.76
N LEU A 223 9.81 -0.91 4.17
CA LEU A 223 9.71 -1.08 2.72
C LEU A 223 8.85 0.04 2.12
N ARG A 224 9.43 0.78 1.18
CA ARG A 224 8.68 1.61 0.23
C ARG A 224 8.58 0.89 -1.10
N TYR A 225 7.45 0.99 -1.78
CA TYR A 225 7.30 0.34 -3.08
C TYR A 225 6.30 1.03 -4.01
N ILE A 226 6.48 0.80 -5.31
CA ILE A 226 5.53 1.07 -6.39
C ILE A 226 5.21 -0.28 -7.02
N LYS A 227 3.96 -0.72 -6.98
CA LYS A 227 3.48 -1.93 -7.65
C LYS A 227 2.55 -1.56 -8.77
N VAL A 228 2.90 -2.01 -9.97
CA VAL A 228 2.04 -1.98 -11.14
C VAL A 228 1.35 -3.33 -11.23
N SER A 229 0.03 -3.34 -11.34
CA SER A 229 -0.74 -4.57 -11.51
C SER A 229 -1.97 -4.34 -12.39
N LYS A 230 -2.63 -5.43 -12.80
CA LYS A 230 -3.84 -5.40 -13.62
C LYS A 230 -4.98 -6.08 -12.88
N VAL A 231 -6.18 -5.50 -12.98
CA VAL A 231 -7.44 -6.13 -12.56
C VAL A 231 -8.44 -6.13 -13.71
N ILE A 232 -9.24 -7.20 -13.80
CA ILE A 232 -10.27 -7.38 -14.81
C ILE A 232 -11.62 -7.64 -14.15
N TYR A 233 -12.60 -6.79 -14.44
CA TYR A 233 -14.01 -6.98 -14.07
C TYR A 233 -14.82 -7.25 -15.33
N ASN A 234 -15.32 -8.48 -15.48
CA ASN A 234 -16.02 -8.91 -16.69
C ASN A 234 -17.48 -8.47 -16.73
N ASN A 235 -18.08 -8.21 -15.57
CA ASN A 235 -19.49 -7.81 -15.42
C ASN A 235 -19.71 -7.03 -14.11
N THR A 236 -20.86 -6.35 -14.02
CA THR A 236 -21.23 -5.55 -12.83
C THR A 236 -21.38 -6.41 -11.57
N GLN A 237 -21.78 -7.68 -11.70
CA GLN A 237 -21.91 -8.60 -10.56
C GLN A 237 -20.57 -8.82 -9.85
N GLN A 238 -19.47 -8.98 -10.59
CA GLN A 238 -18.13 -9.08 -10.00
C GLN A 238 -17.73 -7.82 -9.23
N ILE A 239 -18.07 -6.64 -9.76
CA ILE A 239 -17.82 -5.37 -9.06
C ILE A 239 -18.66 -5.31 -7.78
N GLN A 240 -19.94 -5.71 -7.84
CA GLN A 240 -20.87 -5.70 -6.70
C GLN A 240 -20.49 -6.70 -5.61
N SER A 241 -19.96 -7.87 -5.96
CA SER A 241 -19.52 -8.88 -4.99
C SER A 241 -18.19 -8.55 -4.33
N THR A 242 -17.40 -7.62 -4.89
CA THR A 242 -16.12 -7.22 -4.32
C THR A 242 -16.33 -6.24 -3.16
N GLU A 243 -15.65 -6.46 -2.04
CA GLU A 243 -15.69 -5.54 -0.90
C GLU A 243 -14.72 -4.37 -1.12
N ILE A 244 -15.21 -3.32 -1.80
CA ILE A 244 -14.48 -2.09 -2.11
C ILE A 244 -15.28 -0.86 -1.63
N PRO A 245 -14.60 0.29 -1.43
CA PRO A 245 -15.28 1.54 -1.09
C PRO A 245 -16.37 1.89 -2.11
N GLU A 246 -17.51 2.40 -1.63
CA GLU A 246 -18.68 2.65 -2.47
C GLU A 246 -18.39 3.60 -3.64
N ALA A 247 -17.58 4.64 -3.42
CA ALA A 247 -17.15 5.53 -4.50
C ALA A 247 -16.34 4.80 -5.59
N LEU A 248 -15.47 3.84 -5.21
CA LEU A 248 -14.76 3.00 -6.18
C LEU A 248 -15.74 2.08 -6.91
N ARG A 249 -16.70 1.48 -6.20
CA ARG A 249 -17.75 0.64 -6.79
C ARG A 249 -18.54 1.39 -7.85
N ARG A 250 -18.95 2.63 -7.56
CA ARG A 250 -19.66 3.52 -8.51
C ARG A 250 -18.79 3.86 -9.71
N TYR A 251 -17.53 4.23 -9.49
CA TYR A 251 -16.58 4.52 -10.55
C TYR A 251 -16.41 3.33 -11.51
N LEU A 252 -16.14 2.13 -10.98
CA LEU A 252 -15.95 0.92 -11.79
C LEU A 252 -17.23 0.53 -12.53
N SER A 253 -18.38 0.63 -11.88
CA SER A 253 -19.68 0.31 -12.49
C SER A 253 -20.01 1.28 -13.62
N TYR A 254 -19.79 2.58 -13.41
CA TYR A 254 -19.97 3.62 -14.44
C TYR A 254 -19.09 3.35 -15.66
N ARG A 255 -17.80 3.08 -15.45
CA ARG A 255 -16.84 2.79 -16.53
C ARG A 255 -17.23 1.54 -17.33
N LEU A 256 -17.65 0.48 -16.63
CA LEU A 256 -18.10 -0.73 -17.29
C LEU A 256 -19.40 -0.52 -18.11
N GLU A 257 -20.40 0.16 -17.53
CA GLU A 257 -21.72 0.33 -18.15
C GLU A 257 -21.74 1.38 -19.26
N LYS A 258 -20.98 2.47 -19.11
CA LYS A 258 -20.96 3.58 -20.08
C LYS A 258 -19.87 3.45 -21.13
N GLU A 259 -18.71 2.92 -20.74
CA GLU A 259 -17.50 2.91 -21.60
C GLU A 259 -17.10 1.48 -22.00
N GLY A 260 -17.74 0.44 -21.44
CA GLY A 260 -17.38 -0.95 -21.71
C GLY A 260 -16.05 -1.37 -21.11
N THR A 261 -15.47 -0.56 -20.21
CA THR A 261 -14.14 -0.80 -19.63
C THR A 261 -14.17 -1.97 -18.67
N LYS A 262 -13.40 -3.01 -19.00
CA LYS A 262 -13.24 -4.21 -18.15
C LYS A 262 -11.88 -4.31 -17.50
N LYS A 263 -10.85 -3.68 -18.08
CA LYS A 263 -9.47 -3.79 -17.64
C LYS A 263 -9.04 -2.50 -16.96
N TYR A 264 -8.31 -2.65 -15.86
CA TYR A 264 -7.80 -1.53 -15.09
C TYR A 264 -6.34 -1.77 -14.76
N LEU A 265 -5.52 -0.76 -15.03
CA LEU A 265 -4.16 -0.67 -14.53
C LEU A 265 -4.21 -0.09 -13.12
N ILE A 266 -3.54 -0.75 -12.18
CA ILE A 266 -3.47 -0.34 -10.78
C ILE A 266 -2.01 0.00 -10.49
N ILE A 267 -1.78 1.18 -9.94
CA ILE A 267 -0.49 1.59 -9.43
C ILE A 267 -0.62 1.82 -7.93
N ASP A 268 -0.18 0.84 -7.17
CA ASP A 268 -0.14 0.89 -5.71
C ASP A 268 1.20 1.44 -5.25
N ILE A 269 1.15 2.34 -4.27
CA ILE A 269 2.32 3.00 -3.71
C ILE A 269 2.19 3.00 -2.21
N VAL A 270 3.27 2.66 -1.50
CA VAL A 270 3.34 2.79 -0.04
C VAL A 270 4.52 3.66 0.34
N ASP A 271 4.21 4.69 1.12
CA ASP A 271 5.13 5.57 1.83
C ASP A 271 5.09 5.22 3.32
N SER A 272 6.20 4.71 3.83
CA SER A 272 6.40 4.31 5.21
C SER A 272 6.59 5.47 6.20
N GLY A 273 6.46 6.71 5.74
CA GLY A 273 6.48 7.92 6.56
C GLY A 273 5.42 7.95 7.66
N THR A 274 5.37 9.06 8.40
CA THR A 274 4.47 9.27 9.55
C THR A 274 3.04 9.65 9.15
N GLY A 275 2.72 9.66 7.85
CA GLY A 275 1.40 10.05 7.36
C GLY A 275 1.16 11.56 7.30
N ILE A 276 0.06 11.95 6.64
CA ILE A 276 -0.28 13.34 6.35
C ILE A 276 -0.63 14.12 7.61
N TYR A 277 -1.41 13.53 8.53
CA TYR A 277 -1.88 14.23 9.72
C TYR A 277 -0.70 14.65 10.61
N GLU A 278 0.22 13.73 10.93
CA GLU A 278 1.41 14.05 11.71
C GLU A 278 2.25 15.16 11.07
N THR A 279 2.33 15.17 9.75
CA THR A 279 3.10 16.17 8.99
C THR A 279 2.47 17.57 9.05
N LEU A 280 1.14 17.67 9.20
CA LEU A 280 0.40 18.92 9.06
C LEU A 280 -0.21 19.44 10.37
N LYS A 281 -0.45 18.59 11.38
CA LYS A 281 -1.19 18.94 12.61
C LYS A 281 -0.60 20.13 13.37
N GLY A 282 0.73 20.30 13.33
CA GLY A 282 1.40 21.43 13.98
C GLY A 282 1.06 22.79 13.35
N ASN A 283 0.75 22.82 12.05
CA ASN A 283 0.38 24.02 11.32
C ASN A 283 -1.13 24.27 11.30
N LEU A 284 -1.92 23.29 11.75
CA LEU A 284 -3.39 23.29 11.75
C LEU A 284 -3.94 22.95 13.14
N PRO A 285 -3.61 23.73 14.19
CA PRO A 285 -4.02 23.42 15.54
C PRO A 285 -5.55 23.51 15.69
N GLY A 286 -6.12 22.58 16.46
CA GLY A 286 -7.56 22.57 16.79
C GLY A 286 -8.47 21.92 15.75
N LEU A 287 -7.93 21.52 14.59
CA LEU A 287 -8.67 20.73 13.61
C LEU A 287 -8.60 19.23 13.95
N SER A 288 -9.68 18.50 13.66
CA SER A 288 -9.69 17.05 13.74
C SER A 288 -8.77 16.43 12.68
N LYS A 289 -8.34 15.19 12.92
CA LYS A 289 -7.57 14.39 11.97
C LYS A 289 -8.18 14.39 10.57
N THR A 290 -9.50 14.15 10.48
CA THR A 290 -10.21 14.12 9.19
C THR A 290 -10.20 15.47 8.48
N GLU A 291 -10.30 16.58 9.21
CA GLU A 291 -10.25 17.93 8.63
C GLU A 291 -8.85 18.27 8.14
N VAL A 292 -7.82 17.96 8.91
CA VAL A 292 -6.42 18.15 8.48
C VAL A 292 -6.12 17.35 7.21
N VAL A 293 -6.55 16.09 7.15
CA VAL A 293 -6.36 15.25 5.95
C VAL A 293 -7.19 15.77 4.78
N LYS A 294 -8.43 16.24 4.99
CA LYS A 294 -9.23 16.86 3.91
C LYS A 294 -8.53 18.07 3.32
N LEU A 295 -8.07 18.98 4.18
CA LEU A 295 -7.35 20.18 3.75
C LEU A 295 -6.11 19.85 2.94
N ALA A 296 -5.44 18.73 3.21
CA ALA A 296 -4.25 18.26 2.49
C ALA A 296 -4.45 18.06 0.96
N PHE A 297 -5.70 17.90 0.51
CA PHE A 297 -6.04 17.69 -0.90
C PHE A 297 -6.40 18.97 -1.65
N GLU A 298 -6.79 20.02 -0.94
CA GLU A 298 -7.14 21.32 -1.52
C GLU A 298 -5.89 21.94 -2.16
N LYS A 299 -6.03 22.67 -3.27
CA LYS A 299 -4.89 23.32 -3.97
C LYS A 299 -4.05 24.21 -3.07
N ASN A 300 -4.56 24.53 -1.88
CA ASN A 300 -3.92 25.30 -0.84
C ASN A 300 -3.51 24.47 0.43
N SER A 301 -2.71 23.38 0.35
CA SER A 301 -2.05 22.76 1.54
C SER A 301 -0.61 22.11 1.57
N THR A 302 0.42 22.70 2.23
CA THR A 302 1.79 22.10 2.38
C THR A 302 2.53 22.43 3.68
N SER A 303 3.49 21.54 3.97
CA SER A 303 4.59 21.64 4.95
C SER A 303 5.98 22.03 4.38
N LYS A 304 6.19 22.05 3.05
CA LYS A 304 7.49 22.41 2.43
C LYS A 304 7.57 23.92 2.16
N ILE A 305 8.34 24.61 3.00
CA ILE A 305 8.80 26.02 2.96
C ILE A 305 8.09 26.89 1.90
N GLN A 306 7.07 27.64 2.34
CA GLN A 306 6.94 29.07 2.10
C GLN A 306 5.97 29.69 3.13
N ARG A 307 6.27 30.90 3.57
CA ARG A 307 5.72 31.58 4.75
C ARG A 307 4.24 31.96 4.56
N GLN A 308 3.30 31.02 4.82
CA GLN A 308 1.83 31.14 4.65
C GLN A 308 1.36 31.39 3.19
N PRO A 309 0.14 31.00 2.77
CA PRO A 309 -0.82 30.02 3.29
C PRO A 309 -0.46 28.60 2.84
N ILE A 310 -1.19 27.62 3.37
CA ILE A 310 -1.08 26.17 3.13
C ILE A 310 -1.22 26.04 1.56
N SER A 311 -0.34 25.31 0.83
CA SER A 311 -0.39 25.08 -0.66
C SER A 311 -0.18 23.61 -1.07
N ARG A 312 -0.99 22.91 -1.89
CA ARG A 312 -1.03 21.42 -1.95
C ARG A 312 0.34 20.72 -2.06
N GLY A 313 0.54 19.58 -1.39
CA GLY A 313 1.78 18.79 -1.51
C GLY A 313 2.02 18.32 -2.94
N LEU A 314 3.24 18.51 -3.50
CA LEU A 314 3.56 18.18 -4.89
C LEU A 314 3.20 16.73 -5.27
N GLY A 315 3.44 15.76 -4.37
CA GLY A 315 3.05 14.35 -4.59
C GLY A 315 1.54 14.15 -4.71
N LEU A 316 0.75 14.71 -3.79
CA LEU A 316 -0.71 14.65 -3.85
C LEU A 316 -1.23 15.42 -5.07
N PHE A 317 -0.63 16.57 -5.38
CA PHE A 317 -0.92 17.39 -6.56
C PHE A 317 -0.80 16.55 -7.84
N SER A 318 0.38 15.99 -8.07
CA SER A 318 0.68 15.13 -9.19
C SER A 318 -0.24 13.92 -9.25
N ALA A 319 -0.66 13.37 -8.10
CA ALA A 319 -1.56 12.20 -8.05
C ALA A 319 -2.93 12.50 -8.65
N MET A 320 -3.59 13.58 -8.22
CA MET A 320 -4.91 13.88 -8.77
C MET A 320 -4.84 14.53 -10.16
N GLU A 321 -3.75 15.23 -10.50
CA GLU A 321 -3.56 15.71 -11.87
C GLU A 321 -3.43 14.52 -12.84
N CYS A 322 -2.62 13.52 -12.47
CA CYS A 322 -2.48 12.28 -13.21
C CYS A 322 -3.82 11.54 -13.33
N ALA A 323 -4.54 11.38 -12.21
CA ALA A 323 -5.85 10.75 -12.21
C ALA A 323 -6.84 11.45 -13.15
N LYS A 324 -6.89 12.79 -13.14
CA LYS A 324 -7.73 13.54 -14.08
C LYS A 324 -7.34 13.28 -15.54
N LYS A 325 -6.05 13.39 -15.87
CA LYS A 325 -5.55 13.22 -17.24
C LYS A 325 -5.80 11.82 -17.79
N LEU A 326 -5.67 10.81 -16.94
CA LEU A 326 -5.85 9.40 -17.29
C LEU A 326 -7.26 8.88 -17.00
N LYS A 327 -8.21 9.75 -16.65
CA LYS A 327 -9.58 9.36 -16.24
C LYS A 327 -9.61 8.31 -15.10
N GLY A 328 -8.54 8.27 -14.32
CA GLY A 328 -8.34 7.37 -13.21
C GLY A 328 -9.00 7.86 -11.92
N MET A 329 -8.86 7.05 -10.89
CA MET A 329 -9.36 7.30 -9.55
C MET A 329 -8.26 7.03 -8.53
N VAL A 330 -8.12 7.91 -7.53
CA VAL A 330 -7.20 7.70 -6.42
C VAL A 330 -7.96 7.20 -5.20
N ILE A 331 -7.39 6.17 -4.58
CA ILE A 331 -7.74 5.69 -3.23
C ILE A 331 -6.49 5.84 -2.39
N MET A 332 -6.62 6.40 -1.20
CA MET A 332 -5.49 6.62 -0.33
C MET A 332 -5.85 6.32 1.12
N THR A 333 -4.98 5.63 1.84
CA THR A 333 -5.06 5.56 3.30
C THR A 333 -3.89 6.30 3.90
N THR A 334 -4.11 7.09 4.95
CA THR A 334 -3.04 7.83 5.64
C THR A 334 -3.48 8.14 7.06
N SER A 335 -2.59 8.05 8.05
CA SER A 335 -2.89 8.44 9.43
C SER A 335 -4.19 7.83 10.01
N GLY A 336 -4.58 6.63 9.57
CA GLY A 336 -5.83 5.98 9.98
C GLY A 336 -7.08 6.52 9.29
N THR A 337 -6.92 7.25 8.18
CA THR A 337 -8.00 7.88 7.41
C THR A 337 -8.02 7.32 5.99
N LEU A 338 -9.19 6.92 5.48
CA LEU A 338 -9.39 6.53 4.09
C LEU A 338 -9.92 7.73 3.29
N CYS A 339 -9.23 8.07 2.21
CA CYS A 339 -9.58 9.12 1.27
C CYS A 339 -9.86 8.49 -0.10
N VAL A 340 -10.94 8.90 -0.74
CA VAL A 340 -11.35 8.36 -2.04
C VAL A 340 -11.76 9.54 -2.93
N ASN A 341 -11.81 9.40 -4.26
CA ASN A 341 -12.68 10.18 -5.16
C ASN A 341 -12.64 11.74 -5.05
N TYR A 342 -11.45 12.34 -5.06
CA TYR A 342 -11.27 13.80 -5.12
C TYR A 342 -11.43 14.34 -6.55
N ASP A 343 -12.24 15.38 -6.75
CA ASP A 343 -12.37 16.07 -8.04
C ASP A 343 -11.33 17.17 -8.16
N TYR A 344 -10.27 16.89 -8.94
CA TYR A 344 -9.20 17.84 -9.21
C TYR A 344 -9.65 19.09 -10.00
N ALA A 345 -10.64 18.96 -10.88
CA ALA A 345 -11.10 20.08 -11.70
C ALA A 345 -11.77 21.14 -10.82
N GLU A 346 -12.65 20.68 -9.95
CA GLU A 346 -13.45 21.49 -9.04
C GLU A 346 -12.76 21.79 -7.71
N ASP A 347 -11.59 21.17 -7.48
CA ASP A 347 -10.82 21.26 -6.23
C ASP A 347 -11.66 20.93 -4.99
N LYS A 348 -12.48 19.89 -5.10
CA LYS A 348 -13.40 19.49 -4.03
C LYS A 348 -13.57 17.99 -3.98
N PHE A 349 -13.84 17.48 -2.80
CA PHE A 349 -14.38 16.13 -2.67
C PHE A 349 -15.82 16.12 -3.19
N LEU A 350 -16.18 15.10 -3.98
CA LEU A 350 -17.57 14.92 -4.44
C LEU A 350 -18.49 14.58 -3.25
N SER A 351 -19.80 14.74 -3.40
CA SER A 351 -20.77 14.45 -2.32
C SER A 351 -20.72 13.01 -1.81
N ASP A 352 -20.35 12.09 -2.71
CA ASP A 352 -20.20 10.66 -2.43
C ASP A 352 -18.80 10.30 -1.93
N THR A 353 -17.97 11.33 -1.76
CA THR A 353 -16.59 11.20 -1.35
C THR A 353 -16.45 11.46 0.13
N GLN A 354 -15.91 10.47 0.82
CA GLN A 354 -15.83 10.47 2.26
C GLN A 354 -14.37 10.26 2.65
N VAL A 355 -13.84 11.24 3.38
CA VAL A 355 -12.64 11.06 4.20
C VAL A 355 -13.13 10.39 5.47
N PHE A 356 -12.90 9.10 5.58
CA PHE A 356 -13.36 8.30 6.70
C PHE A 356 -12.26 8.19 7.73
N ASP A 357 -12.52 8.62 8.96
CA ASP A 357 -11.74 8.09 10.07
C ASP A 357 -12.03 6.59 10.15
N MET A 358 -11.00 5.77 10.04
CA MET A 358 -11.11 4.33 10.22
C MET A 358 -11.19 3.97 11.72
N ASN A 359 -11.22 4.97 12.60
CA ASN A 359 -11.17 4.87 14.06
C ASN A 359 -9.93 4.13 14.54
N ILE A 360 -8.83 4.30 13.81
CA ILE A 360 -7.55 3.69 14.15
C ILE A 360 -6.87 4.62 15.17
N PRO A 361 -6.53 4.14 16.38
CA PRO A 361 -5.95 4.95 17.46
C PRO A 361 -4.46 5.25 17.21
N VAL A 362 -4.07 5.42 15.95
CA VAL A 362 -2.70 5.66 15.50
C VAL A 362 -2.71 6.83 14.53
N ASP A 363 -2.03 7.90 14.91
CA ASP A 363 -1.95 9.13 14.13
C ASP A 363 -0.84 9.08 13.08
N ASN A 364 0.18 8.25 13.32
CA ASN A 364 1.37 8.14 12.48
C ASN A 364 1.34 6.97 11.48
N LEU A 365 0.14 6.48 11.12
CA LEU A 365 0.00 5.43 10.12
C LEU A 365 0.51 5.92 8.77
N SER A 366 1.35 5.10 8.15
CA SER A 366 1.93 5.29 6.84
C SER A 366 0.88 5.55 5.75
N THR A 367 1.32 6.17 4.65
CA THR A 367 0.42 6.52 3.55
C THR A 367 0.49 5.43 2.49
N SER A 368 -0.65 4.83 2.15
CA SER A 368 -0.81 4.03 0.94
C SER A 368 -1.64 4.79 -0.09
N LEU A 369 -1.27 4.73 -1.35
CA LEU A 369 -1.99 5.35 -2.46
C LEU A 369 -2.13 4.35 -3.60
N SER A 370 -3.34 4.20 -4.12
CA SER A 370 -3.65 3.40 -5.30
C SER A 370 -4.26 4.29 -6.37
N LEU A 371 -3.59 4.38 -7.52
CA LEU A 371 -4.13 4.99 -8.73
C LEU A 371 -4.72 3.91 -9.63
N ILE A 372 -6.04 3.93 -9.82
CA ILE A 372 -6.80 3.00 -10.66
C ILE A 372 -7.12 3.67 -11.99
N ILE A 373 -6.60 3.13 -13.09
CA ILE A 373 -6.66 3.73 -14.43
C ILE A 373 -7.42 2.79 -15.37
N PRO A 374 -8.43 3.28 -16.11
CA PRO A 374 -9.15 2.47 -17.09
C PRO A 374 -8.26 2.20 -18.31
N ALA A 375 -8.29 0.98 -18.84
CA ALA A 375 -7.39 0.52 -19.90
C ALA A 375 -8.10 -0.09 -21.11
#